data_AF-A0A8T4YXG1-F1
#
_entry.id   AF-A0A8T4YXG1-F1
#
_cell.length_a   1.000
_cell.length_b   1.000
_cell.length_c   1.000
_cell.angle_alpha   90.00
_cell.angle_beta   90.00
_cell.angle_gamma   90.00
#
_symmetry.space_group_name_H-M   'P 1'
#
loop_
_entity.id
_entity.type
_entity.pdbx_description
1 polymer ?
#
loop_
_entity_poly.entity_id
_entity_poly.type
_entity_poly.pdbx_seq_one_letter_code
_entity_poly.pdbx_strand_id
1 'polypeptide(L)'
;MKGAIVFLSVFIIFLLITLAYQDLPPGRSLYQRLGVPETEYPVLGVPATLLIEAVFNGVVYGVIAWLIFTVSHGMQKKGKRE
;
A
#
# COMPACT_ATOMS: atom_id res chain seq x y z
N MET A 1 -8.79 16.89 -0.27
CA MET A 1 -7.34 16.98 0.06
C MET A 1 -6.93 16.12 1.25
N LYS A 2 -7.57 16.23 2.44
CA LYS A 2 -7.15 15.46 3.63
C LYS A 2 -7.03 13.94 3.42
N GLY A 3 -8.00 13.31 2.74
CA GLY A 3 -7.93 11.87 2.44
C GLY A 3 -6.76 11.48 1.53
N ALA A 4 -6.43 12.31 0.54
CA ALA A 4 -5.29 12.05 -0.35
C ALA A 4 -3.95 12.12 0.40
N ILE A 5 -3.85 13.00 1.40
CA ILE A 5 -2.67 13.06 2.28
C ILE A 5 -2.56 11.77 3.10
N VAL A 6 -3.66 11.26 3.65
CA VAL A 6 -3.66 9.98 4.38
C VAL A 6 -3.22 8.83 3.48
N PHE A 7 -3.79 8.74 2.27
CA PHE A 7 -3.36 7.76 1.27
C PHE A 7 -1.86 7.84 1.02
N LEU A 8 -1.36 9.03 0.70
CA LEU A 8 0.05 9.24 0.33
C LEU A 8 1.00 8.91 1.49
N SER A 9 0.66 9.32 2.71
CA SER A 9 1.47 9.00 3.90
C SER A 9 1.56 7.49 4.12
N VAL A 10 0.43 6.78 4.06
CA VAL A 10 0.41 5.33 4.24
C VAL A 10 1.12 4.61 3.09
N PHE A 11 0.93 5.07 1.86
CA PHE A 11 1.63 4.55 0.68
C PHE A 11 3.14 4.61 0.86
N ILE A 12 3.70 5.78 1.22
CA ILE A 12 5.15 5.96 1.40
C ILE A 12 5.66 5.07 2.53
N ILE A 13 4.94 5.00 3.65
CA ILE A 13 5.33 4.17 4.80
C ILE A 13 5.40 2.69 4.39
N PHE A 14 4.35 2.15 3.77
CA PHE A 14 4.32 0.74 3.37
C PHE A 14 5.29 0.42 2.23
N LEU A 15 5.56 1.38 1.34
CA LEU A 15 6.61 1.25 0.33
C LEU A 15 7.97 1.05 1.00
N LEU A 16 8.35 1.93 1.94
CA LEU A 16 9.62 1.83 2.66
C LEU A 16 9.70 0.57 3.53
N ILE A 17 8.61 0.18 4.20
CA ILE A 17 8.57 -1.05 5.00
C ILE A 17 8.77 -2.27 4.09
N THR A 18 8.12 -2.34 2.94
CA THR A 18 8.27 -3.50 2.03
C THR A 18 9.69 -3.59 1.47
N LEU A 19 10.35 -2.46 1.19
CA LEU A 19 11.75 -2.47 0.79
C LEU A 19 12.69 -3.01 1.88
N ALA A 20 12.36 -2.81 3.15
CA ALA A 20 13.11 -3.34 4.29
C ALA A 20 12.70 -4.77 4.67
N TYR A 21 11.44 -5.14 4.45
CA TYR A 21 10.81 -6.43 4.81
C TYR A 21 10.04 -6.99 3.61
N GLN A 22 10.70 -7.89 2.88
CA GLN A 22 10.27 -8.35 1.56
C GLN A 22 9.02 -9.26 1.60
N ASP A 23 8.77 -9.94 2.72
CA ASP A 23 7.65 -10.89 2.85
C ASP A 23 6.33 -10.23 3.30
N LEU A 24 6.15 -8.93 3.06
CA LEU A 24 4.96 -8.22 3.50
C LEU A 24 3.77 -8.53 2.56
N PRO A 25 2.67 -9.12 3.07
CA PRO A 25 1.44 -9.29 2.28
C PRO A 25 0.78 -7.92 2.01
N PRO A 26 -0.09 -7.77 0.99
CA PRO A 26 -0.53 -8.80 0.06
C PRO A 26 0.41 -9.05 -1.14
N GLY A 27 1.42 -8.20 -1.38
CA GLY A 27 2.26 -8.21 -2.58
C GLY A 27 2.86 -9.57 -2.88
N ARG A 28 3.64 -10.11 -1.93
CA ARG A 28 4.27 -11.44 -2.03
C ARG A 28 3.25 -12.56 -2.26
N SER A 29 2.15 -12.52 -1.51
CA SER A 29 1.08 -13.52 -1.62
C SER A 29 0.36 -13.47 -2.97
N LEU A 30 0.19 -12.27 -3.55
CA LEU A 30 -0.43 -12.09 -4.85
C LEU A 30 0.48 -12.60 -5.96
N TYR A 31 1.77 -12.29 -5.88
CA TYR A 31 2.78 -12.70 -6.85
C TYR A 31 2.86 -14.23 -6.95
N GLN A 32 2.92 -14.90 -5.80
CA GLN A 32 2.93 -16.37 -5.71
C GLN A 32 1.63 -17.00 -6.25
N ARG A 33 0.47 -16.42 -5.92
CA ARG A 33 -0.83 -16.95 -6.38
C ARG A 33 -1.04 -16.79 -7.88
N LEU A 34 -0.52 -15.71 -8.46
CA LEU A 34 -0.62 -15.44 -9.89
C LEU A 34 0.42 -16.23 -10.70
N GLY A 35 1.36 -16.91 -10.03
CA GLY A 35 2.42 -17.68 -10.69
C GLY A 35 3.32 -16.81 -11.56
N VAL A 36 3.47 -15.52 -11.22
CA VAL A 36 4.29 -14.60 -11.99
C VAL A 36 5.76 -14.98 -11.76
N PRO A 37 6.57 -15.12 -12.83
CA PRO A 37 7.98 -15.45 -12.67
C PRO A 37 8.70 -14.32 -11.94
N GLU A 38 9.36 -14.64 -10.83
CA GLU A 38 10.20 -13.69 -10.11
C GLU A 38 11.43 -13.35 -10.95
N THR A 39 11.76 -12.07 -11.01
CA THR A 39 12.96 -11.58 -11.67
C THR A 39 13.82 -10.81 -10.68
N GLU A 40 15.11 -11.15 -10.68
CA GLU A 40 16.15 -10.44 -9.94
C GLU A 40 16.77 -9.31 -10.77
N TYR A 41 16.18 -8.97 -11.93
CA TYR A 41 16.69 -7.87 -12.74
C TYR A 41 16.75 -6.58 -11.89
N PRO A 42 17.96 -6.03 -11.67
CA PRO A 42 18.12 -4.94 -10.73
C PRO A 42 17.71 -3.63 -11.38
N VAL A 43 16.83 -2.90 -10.71
CA VAL A 43 16.47 -1.52 -11.03
C VAL A 43 17.03 -0.66 -9.92
N LEU A 44 18.04 0.16 -10.25
CA LEU A 44 18.79 0.97 -9.26
C LEU A 44 19.38 0.13 -8.10
N GLY A 45 19.76 -1.13 -8.38
CA GLY A 45 20.32 -2.05 -7.38
C GLY A 45 19.28 -2.80 -6.53
N VAL A 46 17.98 -2.61 -6.80
CA VAL A 46 16.89 -3.31 -6.11
C VAL A 46 16.22 -4.30 -7.08
N PRO A 47 15.91 -5.54 -6.67
CA PRO A 47 15.20 -6.49 -7.53
C PRO A 47 13.86 -5.91 -8.01
N ALA A 48 13.57 -6.01 -9.32
CA ALA A 48 12.33 -5.47 -9.88
C ALA A 48 11.08 -6.09 -9.24
N THR A 49 11.12 -7.38 -8.90
CA THR A 49 10.04 -8.07 -8.17
C THR A 49 9.72 -7.38 -6.84
N LEU A 50 10.75 -7.03 -6.07
CA LEU A 50 10.59 -6.35 -4.78
C LEU A 50 9.99 -4.95 -4.95
N LEU A 51 10.39 -4.21 -5.98
CA LEU A 51 9.81 -2.89 -6.27
C LEU A 51 8.32 -2.99 -6.61
N ILE A 52 7.94 -4.00 -7.40
CA ILE A 52 6.55 -4.27 -7.75
C ILE A 52 5.74 -4.61 -6.49
N GLU A 53 6.23 -5.55 -5.68
CA GLU A 53 5.60 -5.93 -4.41
C GLU A 53 5.42 -4.72 -3.48
N ALA A 54 6.44 -3.86 -3.35
CA ALA A 54 6.39 -2.65 -2.54
C ALA A 54 5.35 -1.64 -3.01
N VAL A 55 5.23 -1.44 -4.33
CA VAL A 55 4.19 -0.57 -4.91
C VAL A 55 2.80 -1.15 -4.64
N PHE A 56 2.61 -2.46 -4.86
CA PHE A 56 1.33 -3.11 -4.59
C PHE A 56 0.91 -2.99 -3.13
N ASN A 57 1.82 -3.26 -2.19
CA ASN A 57 1.56 -3.08 -0.76
C ASN A 57 1.19 -1.64 -0.43
N GLY A 58 1.99 -0.67 -0.89
CA GLY A 58 1.71 0.74 -0.69
C GLY A 58 0.32 1.15 -1.18
N VAL A 59 -0.08 0.71 -2.38
CA VAL A 59 -1.40 1.01 -2.95
C VAL A 59 -2.51 0.37 -2.11
N VAL A 60 -2.41 -0.92 -1.80
CA VAL A 60 -3.49 -1.63 -1.09
C VAL A 60 -3.70 -1.05 0.30
N TYR A 61 -2.63 -0.89 1.09
CA TYR A 61 -2.75 -0.30 2.43
C TYR A 61 -3.15 1.17 2.39
N GLY A 62 -2.65 1.93 1.40
CA GLY A 62 -3.08 3.31 1.17
C GLY A 62 -4.58 3.41 0.92
N VAL A 63 -5.13 2.57 0.04
CA VAL A 63 -6.57 2.55 -0.27
C VAL A 63 -7.37 2.16 0.98
N ILE A 64 -6.96 1.12 1.72
CA ILE A 64 -7.64 0.70 2.95
C ILE A 64 -7.68 1.84 3.96
N ALA A 65 -6.53 2.47 4.25
CA ALA A 65 -6.46 3.58 5.19
C ALA A 65 -7.29 4.79 4.75
N TRP A 66 -7.27 5.10 3.45
CA TRP A 66 -8.07 6.18 2.87
C TRP A 66 -9.57 5.91 2.99
N LEU A 67 -10.02 4.67 2.75
CA LEU A 67 -11.41 4.26 2.91
C LEU A 67 -11.84 4.38 4.37
N ILE A 68 -11.04 3.87 5.31
CA ILE A 68 -11.29 4.01 6.75
C ILE A 68 -11.44 5.49 7.12
N PHE A 69 -10.48 6.32 6.72
CA PHE A 69 -10.51 7.76 6.97
C PHE A 69 -11.79 8.41 6.43
N THR A 70 -12.16 8.08 5.19
CA THR A 70 -13.31 8.65 4.49
C THR A 70 -14.61 8.28 5.18
N VAL A 71 -14.78 7.01 5.56
CA VAL A 71 -15.96 6.53 6.29
C VAL A 71 -16.04 7.18 7.67
N SER A 72 -14.95 7.14 8.45
CA SER A 72 -14.93 7.73 9.81
C SER A 72 -15.22 9.24 9.79
N HIS A 73 -14.64 9.98 8.84
CA HIS A 73 -14.91 11.42 8.70
C HIS A 73 -16.33 11.72 8.24
N GLY A 74 -16.92 10.86 7.39
CA GLY A 74 -18.31 10.97 6.97
C GLY A 74 -19.27 10.78 8.16
N MET A 75 -19.01 9.79 9.01
CA MET A 75 -19.80 9.51 10.21
C MET A 75 -19.74 10.64 11.24
N GLN A 76 -18.55 11.19 11.49
CA GLN A 76 -18.38 12.30 12.43
C GLN A 76 -19.12 13.58 12.02
N LYS A 77 -19.25 13.85 10.71
CA LYS A 77 -20.04 15.00 10.23
C LYS A 77 -21.55 14.82 10.42
N LYS A 78 -22.04 13.59 10.43
CA LYS A 78 -23.46 13.28 10.57
C LYS A 78 -23.90 13.41 12.03
N GLY A 79 -23.15 12.83 12.98
CA GLY A 79 -23.46 12.94 14.42
C GLY A 79 -23.23 14.33 15.05
N LYS A 80 -22.67 15.29 14.31
CA LYS A 80 -22.51 16.69 14.74
C LYS A 80 -23.63 17.60 14.21
N ARG A 81 -24.55 17.05 13.40
CA ARG A 81 -25.71 17.75 12.83
C ARG A 81 -27.04 17.34 13.48
N GLU A 82 -27.00 16.33 14.35
CA GLU A 82 -28.09 15.93 15.26
C GLU A 82 -27.84 16.57 16.63
#